data_AF-A0A9P4YHJ8-F1
#
_entry.id   AF-A0A9P4YHJ8-F1
#
_cell.length_a   1.000
_cell.length_b   1.000
_cell.length_c   1.000
_cell.angle_alpha   90.00
_cell.angle_beta   90.00
_cell.angle_gamma   90.00
#
_symmetry.space_group_name_H-M   'P 1'
#
loop_
_entity.id
_entity.type
_entity.pdbx_description
1 polymer ?
#
loop_
_entity_poly.entity_id
_entity_poly.type
_entity_poly.pdbx_seq_one_letter_code
_entity_poly.pdbx_strand_id
1 'polypeptide(L)'
;MAPKRKTDDGEGDGEARQQKRAKKGFSVGPANLPDGTYRRKVIKIKADLIHKAKLKKSYEKIKARELAAAPVKSVYESQDANEDSHAEAAAAKQDSSKPADRPAGLELHPDRQAMVDSHSEEQARARRRDEKQQEKDENGRPGGSGSGSGSGRRQRRAKPYPFAREEDAAQKRIAEAKARAELRRMKQKERDDMARAKRPDQFGKRRLGRESKVLLDKVKRLVAAD
;
A
#
# COMPACT_ATOMS: atom_id res chain seq x y z
N MET A 1 35.45 64.15 -9.22
CA MET A 1 34.55 63.15 -9.82
C MET A 1 35.12 61.76 -9.55
N ALA A 2 34.45 60.94 -8.74
CA ALA A 2 34.92 59.60 -8.41
C ALA A 2 34.28 58.56 -9.36
N PRO A 3 35.08 57.65 -9.96
CA PRO A 3 34.57 56.68 -10.92
C PRO A 3 33.76 55.56 -10.22
N LYS A 4 32.60 55.23 -10.79
CA LYS A 4 31.75 54.11 -10.38
C LYS A 4 32.50 52.79 -10.63
N ARG A 5 32.70 51.98 -9.60
CA ARG A 5 33.30 50.63 -9.71
C ARG A 5 32.37 49.71 -10.48
N LYS A 6 32.90 48.99 -11.48
CA LYS A 6 32.26 47.82 -12.09
C LYS A 6 32.40 46.66 -11.11
N THR A 7 31.30 46.01 -10.78
CA THR A 7 31.30 44.80 -9.95
C THR A 7 31.88 43.66 -10.78
N ASP A 8 32.92 43.04 -10.22
CA ASP A 8 33.68 41.92 -10.73
C ASP A 8 32.81 40.65 -10.83
N ASP A 9 32.82 40.00 -11.99
CA ASP A 9 32.27 38.67 -12.23
C ASP A 9 33.25 37.64 -11.64
N GLY A 10 33.02 37.25 -10.39
CA GLY A 10 33.79 36.22 -9.70
C GLY A 10 33.08 34.87 -9.68
N GLU A 11 33.55 33.93 -10.50
CA GLU A 11 33.39 32.48 -10.26
C GLU A 11 34.13 32.09 -8.97
N GLY A 12 33.41 31.46 -8.04
CA GLY A 12 33.95 30.98 -6.77
C GLY A 12 32.89 30.27 -5.94
N ASP A 13 33.13 28.99 -5.70
CA ASP A 13 32.32 28.03 -4.95
C ASP A 13 31.91 28.44 -3.53
N GLY A 14 30.83 27.83 -3.06
CA GLY A 14 30.68 27.48 -1.64
C GLY A 14 29.82 28.41 -0.78
N GLU A 15 28.67 27.87 -0.37
CA GLU A 15 27.96 28.18 0.87
C GLU A 15 27.04 29.42 0.92
N ALA A 16 25.75 29.11 1.08
CA ALA A 16 24.75 29.94 1.74
C ALA A 16 24.48 31.32 1.14
N ARG A 17 23.95 31.35 -0.09
CA ARG A 17 22.89 32.33 -0.40
C ARG A 17 21.70 32.03 0.50
N GLN A 18 21.75 32.51 1.75
CA GLN A 18 20.61 32.59 2.65
C GLN A 18 19.57 33.43 1.92
N GLN A 19 18.67 32.74 1.23
CA GLN A 19 17.53 33.33 0.56
C GLN A 19 16.80 34.15 1.62
N LYS A 20 16.93 35.48 1.55
CA LYS A 20 16.19 36.41 2.40
C LYS A 20 14.72 36.06 2.21
N ARG A 21 14.14 35.29 3.14
CA ARG A 21 12.75 34.87 3.06
C ARG A 21 11.94 36.15 3.05
N ALA A 22 11.24 36.42 1.94
CA ALA A 22 10.37 37.57 1.83
C ALA A 22 9.45 37.58 3.06
N LYS A 23 9.45 38.70 3.80
CA LYS A 23 8.61 38.87 4.99
C LYS A 23 7.17 38.67 4.54
N LYS A 24 6.54 37.60 5.03
CA LYS A 24 5.17 37.24 4.68
C LYS A 24 4.28 38.42 5.10
N GLY A 25 3.58 39.03 4.14
CA GLY A 25 2.65 40.13 4.41
C GLY A 25 1.53 39.71 5.37
N PHE A 26 0.68 40.66 5.75
CA PHE A 26 -0.40 40.49 6.72
C PHE A 26 -1.21 39.21 6.49
N SER A 27 -0.99 38.20 7.34
CA SER A 27 -1.71 36.92 7.28
C SER A 27 -2.98 37.05 8.09
N VAL A 28 -4.11 37.24 7.41
CA VAL A 28 -5.41 37.34 8.05
C VAL A 28 -5.86 35.95 8.51
N GLY A 29 -5.82 35.73 9.82
CA GLY A 29 -6.35 34.53 10.46
C GLY A 29 -5.28 33.48 10.84
N PRO A 30 -5.66 32.51 11.70
CA PRO A 30 -4.77 31.45 12.16
C PRO A 30 -4.09 30.73 10.99
N ALA A 31 -2.79 30.41 11.12
CA ALA A 31 -2.02 29.68 10.10
C ALA A 31 -2.59 28.29 9.75
N ASN A 32 -3.54 27.79 10.55
CA ASN A 32 -4.31 26.56 10.36
C ASN A 32 -5.73 26.84 9.83
N LEU A 33 -5.94 27.94 9.09
CA LEU A 33 -7.14 28.03 8.25
C LEU A 33 -7.17 26.79 7.36
N PRO A 34 -8.32 26.11 7.21
CA PRO A 34 -8.42 24.98 6.32
C PRO A 34 -8.13 25.45 4.90
N ASP A 35 -6.86 25.33 4.51
CA ASP A 35 -6.38 25.46 3.14
C ASP A 35 -7.34 24.61 2.33
N GLY A 36 -8.12 25.24 1.44
CA GLY A 36 -9.40 24.71 0.98
C GLY A 36 -9.33 23.24 0.55
N THR A 37 -10.46 22.54 0.56
CA THR A 37 -10.56 21.09 0.24
C THR A 37 -9.72 20.65 -0.96
N TYR A 38 -9.59 21.48 -1.99
CA TYR A 38 -8.73 21.23 -3.15
C TYR A 38 -7.22 21.27 -2.87
N ARG A 39 -6.73 22.22 -2.05
CA ARG A 39 -5.30 22.29 -1.69
C ARG A 39 -4.85 21.07 -0.89
N ARG A 40 -5.67 20.59 0.06
CA ARG A 40 -5.40 19.35 0.81
C ARG A 40 -5.34 18.12 -0.11
N LYS A 41 -6.28 18.01 -1.06
CA LYS A 41 -6.27 16.94 -2.07
C LYS A 41 -5.00 16.98 -2.92
N VAL A 42 -4.60 18.16 -3.40
CA VAL A 42 -3.36 18.32 -4.19
C VAL A 42 -2.12 17.95 -3.38
N ILE A 43 -2.02 18.38 -2.12
CA ILE A 43 -0.92 18.02 -1.23
C ILE A 43 -0.87 16.50 -1.03
N LYS A 44 -2.03 15.86 -0.79
CA LYS A 44 -2.13 14.40 -0.66
C LYS A 44 -1.71 13.67 -1.93
N ILE A 45 -2.26 14.07 -3.09
CA ILE A 45 -1.91 13.47 -4.39
C ILE A 45 -0.41 13.60 -4.66
N LYS A 46 0.19 14.76 -4.37
CA LYS A 46 1.64 14.97 -4.52
C LYS A 46 2.44 14.08 -3.57
N ALA A 47 2.06 14.00 -2.29
CA ALA A 47 2.72 13.13 -1.32
C ALA A 47 2.63 11.66 -1.73
N ASP A 48 1.46 11.21 -2.20
CA ASP A 48 1.21 9.84 -2.66
C ASP A 48 2.06 9.52 -3.91
N LEU A 49 2.16 10.44 -4.87
CA LEU A 49 2.98 10.28 -6.07
C LEU A 49 4.47 10.15 -5.70
N ILE A 50 4.96 11.01 -4.80
CA ILE A 50 6.35 10.98 -4.32
C ILE A 50 6.63 9.67 -3.58
N HIS A 51 5.70 9.20 -2.75
CA HIS A 51 5.85 7.94 -2.02
C HIS A 51 5.92 6.74 -2.98
N LYS A 52 5.02 6.66 -3.96
CA LYS A 52 5.04 5.61 -4.99
C LYS A 52 6.37 5.61 -5.77
N ALA A 53 6.87 6.78 -6.14
CA ALA A 53 8.16 6.88 -6.84
C ALA A 53 9.33 6.43 -5.95
N LYS A 54 9.32 6.75 -4.65
CA LYS A 54 10.33 6.26 -3.69
C LYS A 54 10.29 4.75 -3.54
N LEU A 55 9.10 4.16 -3.41
CA LEU A 55 8.93 2.71 -3.32
C LEU A 55 9.45 1.98 -4.58
N LYS A 56 9.13 2.50 -5.77
CA LYS A 56 9.64 1.95 -7.03
C LYS A 56 11.17 1.98 -7.06
N LYS A 57 11.78 3.12 -6.72
CA LYS A 57 13.25 3.26 -6.66
C LYS A 57 13.88 2.33 -5.62
N SER A 58 13.30 2.17 -4.43
CA SER A 58 13.82 1.24 -3.42
C SER A 58 13.66 -0.21 -3.85
N TYR A 59 12.55 -0.55 -4.50
CA TYR A 59 12.31 -1.88 -5.02
C TYR A 59 13.28 -2.23 -6.14
N GLU A 60 13.51 -1.33 -7.10
CA GLU A 60 14.52 -1.50 -8.15
C GLU A 60 15.92 -1.72 -7.57
N LYS A 61 16.28 -0.99 -6.51
CA LYS A 61 17.56 -1.19 -5.81
C LYS A 61 17.65 -2.56 -5.15
N ILE A 62 16.60 -3.00 -4.47
CA ILE A 62 16.55 -4.31 -3.82
C ILE A 62 16.61 -5.41 -4.89
N LYS A 63 15.80 -5.31 -5.94
CA LYS A 63 15.78 -6.24 -7.07
C LYS A 63 17.15 -6.34 -7.75
N ALA A 64 17.82 -5.21 -7.99
CA ALA A 64 19.17 -5.21 -8.56
C ALA A 64 20.19 -5.87 -7.61
N ARG A 65 20.09 -5.60 -6.30
CA ARG A 65 20.93 -6.26 -5.30
C ARG A 65 20.65 -7.75 -5.20
N GLU A 66 19.40 -8.17 -5.26
CA GLU A 66 18.98 -9.57 -5.23
C GLU A 66 19.42 -10.30 -6.48
N LEU A 67 19.34 -9.69 -7.67
CA LEU A 67 19.89 -10.27 -8.90
C LEU A 67 21.43 -10.37 -8.86
N ALA A 68 22.10 -9.38 -8.29
CA ALA A 68 23.56 -9.40 -8.14
C ALA A 68 24.04 -10.37 -7.05
N ALA A 69 23.24 -10.57 -6.00
CA ALA A 69 23.52 -11.50 -4.91
C ALA A 69 22.87 -12.87 -5.12
N ALA A 70 22.12 -13.06 -6.20
CA ALA A 70 21.51 -14.34 -6.52
C ALA A 70 22.63 -15.35 -6.76
N PRO A 71 22.68 -16.46 -6.00
CA PRO A 71 23.57 -17.55 -6.35
C PRO A 71 23.18 -18.03 -7.75
N VAL A 72 24.17 -18.39 -8.56
CA VAL A 72 23.97 -18.96 -9.90
C VAL A 72 23.06 -20.18 -9.74
N LYS A 73 21.76 -20.01 -10.01
CA LYS A 73 20.81 -21.11 -9.97
C LYS A 73 21.26 -22.12 -11.00
N SER A 74 21.46 -23.36 -10.56
CA SER A 74 21.87 -24.43 -11.45
C SER A 74 20.83 -24.62 -12.55
N VAL A 75 21.26 -25.08 -13.73
CA VAL A 75 20.42 -25.26 -14.93
C VAL A 75 19.14 -26.05 -14.62
N TYR A 76 19.16 -26.93 -13.63
CA TYR A 76 18.02 -27.73 -13.18
C TYR A 76 16.94 -26.95 -12.43
N GLU A 77 17.29 -25.94 -11.62
CA GLU A 77 16.32 -25.10 -10.88
C GLU A 77 15.62 -24.06 -11.78
N SER A 78 16.15 -23.85 -12.99
CA SER A 78 15.62 -22.85 -13.92
C SER A 78 14.47 -23.38 -14.79
N GLN A 79 14.27 -24.70 -14.87
CA GLN A 79 13.15 -25.30 -15.59
C GLN A 79 11.85 -25.22 -14.77
N ASP A 80 11.88 -25.47 -13.46
CA ASP A 80 10.69 -25.41 -12.60
C ASP A 80 10.16 -23.98 -12.39
N ALA A 81 11.01 -22.95 -12.49
CA ALA A 81 10.60 -21.55 -12.32
C ALA A 81 10.02 -20.90 -13.60
N ASN A 82 10.08 -21.57 -14.76
CA ASN A 82 9.57 -21.05 -16.03
C ASN A 82 8.09 -21.34 -16.29
N GLU A 83 7.46 -22.25 -15.54
CA GLU A 83 6.03 -22.55 -15.72
C GLU A 83 5.11 -21.50 -15.06
N ASP A 84 5.58 -20.78 -14.04
CA ASP A 84 4.77 -19.79 -13.29
C ASP A 84 4.98 -18.32 -13.73
N SER A 85 5.85 -18.05 -14.71
CA SER A 85 6.22 -16.67 -15.11
C SER A 85 5.84 -16.28 -16.54
N HIS A 86 4.91 -17.01 -17.17
CA HIS A 86 4.54 -16.78 -18.57
C HIS A 86 3.37 -15.79 -18.80
N ALA A 87 2.89 -15.06 -17.77
CA ALA A 87 1.74 -14.16 -17.93
C ALA A 87 2.07 -12.64 -18.04
N GLU A 88 3.29 -12.15 -17.81
CA GLU A 88 3.52 -10.69 -17.82
C GLU A 88 4.93 -10.22 -18.23
N ALA A 89 5.53 -10.81 -19.28
CA ALA A 89 6.84 -10.36 -19.79
C ALA A 89 6.97 -10.33 -21.33
N ALA A 90 5.85 -10.25 -22.07
CA ALA A 90 5.88 -10.24 -23.54
C ALA A 90 6.13 -8.85 -24.18
N ALA A 91 6.79 -7.91 -23.48
CA ALA A 91 7.01 -6.56 -24.04
C ALA A 91 8.32 -5.90 -23.58
N ALA A 92 9.48 -6.53 -23.79
CA ALA A 92 10.74 -5.78 -23.89
C ALA A 92 11.88 -6.61 -24.51
N LYS A 93 12.13 -6.33 -25.80
CA LYS A 93 13.43 -6.33 -26.50
C LYS A 93 14.19 -7.65 -26.63
N GLN A 94 14.42 -8.05 -27.88
CA GLN A 94 15.79 -8.05 -28.40
C GLN A 94 15.81 -7.97 -29.93
N ASP A 95 16.50 -6.94 -30.42
CA ASP A 95 16.88 -6.73 -31.80
C ASP A 95 18.41 -6.66 -31.81
N SER A 96 19.07 -7.58 -32.52
CA SER A 96 20.48 -7.49 -32.92
C SER A 96 20.81 -8.54 -33.98
N SER A 97 20.49 -8.21 -35.23
CA SER A 97 21.32 -8.37 -36.44
C SER A 97 22.19 -9.63 -36.65
N LYS A 98 21.73 -10.54 -37.52
CA LYS A 98 22.50 -11.09 -38.67
C LYS A 98 21.54 -11.79 -39.66
N PRO A 99 21.59 -11.53 -40.98
CA PRO A 99 20.71 -12.18 -41.95
C PRO A 99 21.34 -13.49 -42.43
N ALA A 100 20.57 -14.58 -42.38
CA ALA A 100 20.89 -15.81 -43.10
C ALA A 100 19.64 -16.25 -43.84
N ASP A 101 19.72 -16.15 -45.17
CA ASP A 101 18.75 -16.66 -46.13
C ASP A 101 18.41 -18.12 -45.89
N ARG A 102 17.17 -18.37 -45.45
CA ARG A 102 16.40 -19.58 -45.76
C ARG A 102 14.94 -19.31 -45.40
N PRO A 103 13.96 -19.49 -46.30
CA PRO A 103 12.57 -19.63 -45.88
C PRO A 103 12.47 -20.96 -45.14
N ALA A 104 12.74 -20.95 -43.83
CA ALA A 104 12.43 -22.06 -42.96
C ALA A 104 10.91 -22.24 -43.03
N GLY A 105 10.46 -23.30 -43.70
CA GLY A 105 9.05 -23.70 -43.75
C GLY A 105 8.54 -23.77 -42.32
N LEU A 106 7.76 -22.77 -41.94
CA LEU A 106 7.21 -22.60 -40.60
C LEU A 106 5.96 -23.47 -40.45
N GLU A 107 6.05 -24.74 -40.84
CA GLU A 107 5.04 -25.72 -40.48
C GLU A 107 5.18 -25.95 -38.97
N LEU A 108 4.26 -25.35 -38.21
CA LEU A 108 4.18 -25.56 -36.78
C LEU A 108 4.03 -27.07 -36.53
N HIS A 109 4.79 -27.59 -35.56
CA HIS A 109 4.61 -28.97 -35.10
C HIS A 109 3.12 -29.24 -34.84
N PRO A 110 2.57 -30.40 -35.21
CA PRO A 110 1.12 -30.66 -35.18
C PRO A 110 0.47 -30.34 -33.82
N ASP A 111 1.14 -30.66 -32.72
CA ASP A 111 0.67 -30.33 -31.36
C ASP A 111 0.55 -28.81 -31.12
N ARG A 112 1.49 -28.05 -31.67
CA ARG A 112 1.50 -26.58 -31.56
C ARG A 112 0.39 -25.96 -32.42
N GLN A 113 0.06 -26.59 -33.55
CA GLN A 113 -1.06 -26.19 -34.40
C GLN A 113 -2.41 -26.43 -33.70
N ALA A 114 -2.60 -27.60 -33.08
CA ALA A 114 -3.79 -27.91 -32.29
C ALA A 114 -4.00 -26.93 -31.11
N MET A 115 -2.90 -26.47 -30.50
CA MET A 115 -2.96 -25.47 -29.43
C MET A 115 -3.38 -24.09 -29.95
N VAL A 116 -2.94 -23.69 -31.14
CA VAL A 116 -3.36 -22.44 -31.79
C VAL A 116 -4.83 -22.49 -32.21
N ASP A 117 -5.26 -23.62 -32.79
CA ASP A 117 -6.64 -23.81 -33.24
C ASP A 117 -7.62 -23.81 -32.06
N SER A 118 -7.28 -24.46 -30.94
CA SER A 118 -8.11 -24.45 -29.73
C SER A 118 -8.27 -23.05 -29.12
N HIS A 119 -7.20 -22.24 -29.10
CA HIS A 119 -7.27 -20.85 -28.61
C HIS A 119 -8.10 -19.95 -29.55
N SER A 120 -8.01 -20.18 -30.87
CA SER A 120 -8.84 -19.49 -31.87
C SER A 120 -10.33 -19.81 -31.71
N GLU A 121 -10.67 -21.08 -31.51
CA GLU A 121 -12.05 -21.50 -31.25
C GLU A 121 -12.61 -20.93 -29.94
N GLU A 122 -11.80 -20.87 -28.88
CA GLU A 122 -12.24 -20.33 -27.59
C GLU A 122 -12.51 -18.82 -27.68
N GLN A 123 -11.69 -18.07 -28.41
CA GLN A 123 -11.96 -16.66 -28.71
C GLN A 123 -13.22 -16.46 -29.56
N ALA A 124 -13.46 -17.32 -30.56
CA ALA A 124 -14.68 -17.26 -31.37
C ALA A 124 -15.94 -17.57 -30.53
N ARG A 125 -15.86 -18.52 -29.59
CA ARG A 125 -16.94 -18.85 -28.65
C ARG A 125 -17.20 -17.71 -27.66
N ALA A 126 -16.15 -17.04 -27.17
CA ALA A 126 -16.28 -15.88 -26.29
C ALA A 126 -17.04 -14.73 -26.98
N ARG A 127 -16.64 -14.38 -28.22
CA ARG A 127 -17.31 -13.32 -29.01
C ARG A 127 -18.79 -13.63 -29.26
N ARG A 128 -19.15 -14.87 -29.59
CA ARG A 128 -20.55 -15.31 -29.76
C ARG A 128 -21.36 -15.26 -28.46
N ARG A 129 -20.69 -15.38 -27.30
CA ARG A 129 -21.34 -15.32 -25.98
C ARG A 129 -21.68 -13.88 -25.60
N ASP A 130 -20.81 -12.94 -25.96
CA ASP A 130 -21.00 -11.52 -25.73
C ASP A 130 -22.11 -10.95 -26.64
N GLU A 131 -22.17 -11.37 -27.91
CA GLU A 131 -23.26 -11.00 -28.83
C GLU A 131 -24.63 -11.48 -28.34
N LYS A 132 -24.73 -12.70 -27.81
CA LYS A 132 -26.00 -13.23 -27.23
C LYS A 132 -26.42 -12.55 -25.93
N GLN A 133 -25.50 -11.89 -25.22
CA GLN A 133 -25.85 -11.13 -24.02
C GLN A 133 -26.39 -9.75 -24.39
N GLN A 134 -25.87 -9.11 -25.45
CA GLN A 134 -26.38 -7.83 -25.92
C GLN A 134 -27.81 -7.92 -26.48
N GLU A 135 -28.18 -8.99 -27.19
CA GLU A 135 -29.56 -9.16 -27.70
C GLU A 135 -30.63 -9.35 -26.60
N LYS A 136 -30.25 -9.72 -25.37
CA LYS A 136 -31.20 -9.91 -24.26
C LYS A 136 -31.52 -8.64 -23.48
N ASP A 137 -30.69 -7.61 -23.57
CA ASP A 137 -30.87 -6.38 -22.82
C ASP A 137 -31.74 -5.34 -23.56
N GLU A 138 -31.96 -5.49 -24.89
CA GLU A 138 -32.78 -4.56 -25.68
C GLU A 138 -34.30 -4.83 -25.66
N ASN A 139 -34.75 -6.00 -25.16
CA ASN A 139 -36.19 -6.35 -25.09
C ASN A 139 -36.81 -6.25 -23.68
N GLY A 140 -36.12 -5.61 -22.72
CA GLY A 140 -36.56 -5.47 -21.33
C GLY A 140 -37.44 -4.25 -21.05
N ARG A 141 -38.68 -4.22 -21.56
CA ARG A 141 -39.69 -3.21 -21.19
C ARG A 141 -40.09 -3.37 -19.70
N PRO A 142 -40.20 -2.32 -18.87
CA PRO A 142 -40.62 -2.45 -17.48
C PRO A 142 -42.14 -2.39 -17.38
N GLY A 143 -42.78 -3.48 -17.02
CA GLY A 143 -44.21 -3.49 -16.69
C GLY A 143 -44.68 -4.85 -16.20
N GLY A 144 -45.32 -4.87 -15.02
CA GLY A 144 -46.25 -5.94 -14.65
C GLY A 144 -46.01 -6.63 -13.31
N SER A 145 -46.75 -6.15 -12.31
CA SER A 145 -47.32 -6.88 -11.17
C SER A 145 -47.46 -8.41 -11.35
N GLY A 146 -47.11 -9.17 -10.31
CA GLY A 146 -47.44 -10.59 -10.21
C GLY A 146 -47.22 -11.16 -8.81
N SER A 147 -48.21 -10.96 -7.93
CA SER A 147 -48.44 -11.82 -6.77
C SER A 147 -48.72 -13.24 -7.25
N GLY A 148 -47.98 -14.23 -6.75
CA GLY A 148 -48.14 -15.63 -7.13
C GLY A 148 -47.32 -16.54 -6.22
N SER A 149 -48.04 -17.20 -5.30
CA SER A 149 -47.58 -18.28 -4.43
C SER A 149 -47.00 -19.46 -5.23
N GLY A 150 -45.99 -20.14 -4.68
CA GLY A 150 -45.70 -21.54 -5.00
C GLY A 150 -44.29 -21.86 -5.52
N SER A 151 -43.50 -22.52 -4.66
CA SER A 151 -42.42 -23.47 -4.96
C SER A 151 -41.09 -22.97 -5.56
N GLY A 152 -40.01 -23.18 -4.79
CA GLY A 152 -38.69 -23.50 -5.35
C GLY A 152 -37.74 -22.37 -5.76
N ARG A 153 -38.06 -21.09 -5.50
CA ARG A 153 -37.09 -20.00 -5.73
C ARG A 153 -35.93 -20.15 -4.76
N ARG A 154 -34.81 -20.73 -5.23
CA ARG A 154 -33.50 -20.68 -4.55
C ARG A 154 -33.30 -19.26 -4.02
N GLN A 155 -33.39 -19.08 -2.70
CA GLN A 155 -33.21 -17.79 -2.05
C GLN A 155 -31.84 -17.28 -2.46
N ARG A 156 -31.81 -16.25 -3.32
CA ARG A 156 -30.56 -15.66 -3.80
C ARG A 156 -29.88 -15.06 -2.58
N ARG A 157 -28.69 -15.57 -2.24
CA ARG A 157 -27.88 -15.02 -1.14
C ARG A 157 -27.62 -13.54 -1.44
N ALA A 158 -27.84 -12.69 -0.45
CA ALA A 158 -27.52 -11.27 -0.55
C ALA A 158 -26.04 -11.13 -0.91
N LYS A 159 -25.75 -10.30 -1.92
CA LYS A 159 -24.37 -10.03 -2.33
C LYS A 159 -23.67 -9.33 -1.15
N PRO A 160 -22.47 -9.77 -0.75
CA PRO A 160 -21.74 -9.14 0.33
C PRO A 160 -21.47 -7.67 0.00
N TYR A 161 -21.66 -6.80 0.97
CA TYR A 161 -21.42 -5.37 0.86
C TYR A 161 -19.96 -5.12 0.42
N PRO A 162 -19.69 -4.27 -0.59
CA PRO A 162 -18.36 -4.12 -1.19
C PRO A 162 -17.28 -3.69 -0.19
N PHE A 163 -17.64 -2.99 0.89
CA PHE A 163 -16.70 -2.52 1.90
C PHE A 163 -16.65 -3.39 3.16
N ALA A 164 -17.35 -4.51 3.23
CA ALA A 164 -17.37 -5.37 4.42
C ALA A 164 -15.96 -5.80 4.85
N ARG A 165 -15.10 -6.15 3.87
CA ARG A 165 -13.69 -6.52 4.13
C ARG A 165 -12.85 -5.34 4.64
N GLU A 166 -13.15 -4.12 4.20
CA GLU A 166 -12.42 -2.92 4.62
C GLU A 166 -12.84 -2.48 6.02
N GLU A 167 -14.13 -2.60 6.34
CA GLU A 167 -14.67 -2.33 7.68
C GLU A 167 -14.09 -3.30 8.71
N ASP A 168 -14.03 -4.60 8.41
CA ASP A 168 -13.42 -5.59 9.30
C ASP A 168 -11.94 -5.30 9.56
N ALA A 169 -11.19 -4.91 8.51
CA ALA A 169 -9.79 -4.53 8.65
C ALA A 169 -9.62 -3.24 9.46
N ALA A 170 -10.51 -2.25 9.29
CA ALA A 170 -10.51 -1.01 10.06
C ALA A 170 -10.83 -1.28 11.53
N GLN A 171 -11.83 -2.12 11.81
CA GLN A 171 -12.21 -2.50 13.18
C GLN A 171 -11.07 -3.23 13.89
N LYS A 172 -10.38 -4.15 13.21
CA LYS A 172 -9.19 -4.82 13.75
C LYS A 172 -8.08 -3.84 14.11
N ARG A 173 -7.79 -2.86 13.24
CA ARG A 173 -6.79 -1.81 13.52
C ARG A 173 -7.19 -0.93 14.70
N ILE A 174 -8.47 -0.57 14.81
CA ILE A 174 -8.99 0.21 15.95
C ILE A 174 -8.89 -0.60 17.24
N ALA A 175 -9.24 -1.88 17.23
CA ALA A 175 -9.16 -2.77 18.38
C ALA A 175 -7.72 -2.96 18.87
N GLU A 176 -6.78 -3.20 17.94
CA GLU A 176 -5.36 -3.31 18.26
C GLU A 176 -4.80 -2.01 18.84
N ALA A 177 -5.12 -0.86 18.23
CA ALA A 177 -4.71 0.45 18.74
C ALA A 177 -5.27 0.73 20.14
N LYS A 178 -6.53 0.37 20.40
CA LYS A 178 -7.16 0.48 21.72
C LYS A 178 -6.50 -0.44 22.74
N ALA A 179 -6.24 -1.70 22.41
CA ALA A 179 -5.55 -2.65 23.29
C ALA A 179 -4.15 -2.13 23.65
N ARG A 180 -3.40 -1.64 22.67
CA ARG A 180 -2.09 -1.04 22.88
C ARG A 180 -2.15 0.23 23.75
N ALA A 181 -3.18 1.06 23.59
CA ALA A 181 -3.40 2.25 24.40
C ALA A 181 -3.73 1.89 25.86
N GLU A 182 -4.60 0.90 26.09
CA GLU A 182 -4.93 0.43 27.44
C GLU A 182 -3.71 -0.18 28.15
N LEU A 183 -2.89 -0.96 27.44
CA LEU A 183 -1.63 -1.47 28.01
C LEU A 183 -0.68 -0.34 28.42
N ARG A 184 -0.55 0.72 27.61
CA ARG A 184 0.25 1.91 27.96
C ARG A 184 -0.33 2.63 29.17
N ARG A 185 -1.66 2.78 29.23
CA ARG A 185 -2.37 3.43 30.33
C ARG A 185 -2.19 2.66 31.64
N MET A 186 -2.27 1.33 31.61
CA MET A 186 -2.03 0.48 32.78
C MET A 186 -0.60 0.62 33.28
N LYS A 187 0.40 0.58 32.38
CA LYS A 187 1.81 0.81 32.74
C LYS A 187 2.07 2.21 33.31
N GLN A 188 1.41 3.24 32.78
CA GLN A 188 1.51 4.60 33.31
C GLN A 188 0.92 4.70 34.71
N LYS A 189 -0.28 4.15 34.93
CA LYS A 189 -0.90 4.10 36.26
C LYS A 189 0.00 3.38 37.27
N GLU A 190 0.56 2.23 36.92
CA GLU A 190 1.53 1.53 37.78
C GLU A 190 2.76 2.39 38.12
N ARG A 191 3.29 3.12 37.13
CA ARG A 191 4.42 4.03 37.33
C ARG A 191 4.04 5.18 38.26
N ASP A 192 2.87 5.77 38.08
CA ASP A 192 2.37 6.88 38.89
C ASP A 192 2.07 6.44 40.32
N ASP A 193 1.49 5.26 40.51
CA ASP A 193 1.21 4.67 41.82
C ASP A 193 2.51 4.36 42.57
N MET A 194 3.52 3.80 41.88
CA MET A 194 4.86 3.63 42.45
C MET A 194 5.51 4.97 42.81
N ALA A 195 5.37 5.98 41.95
CA ALA A 195 5.92 7.31 42.22
C ALA A 195 5.24 7.97 43.42
N ARG A 196 3.91 7.81 43.56
CA ARG A 196 3.13 8.28 44.72
C ARG A 196 3.51 7.54 46.00
N ALA A 197 3.71 6.22 45.92
CA ALA A 197 4.10 5.41 47.06
C ALA A 197 5.51 5.74 47.57
N LYS A 198 6.45 6.06 46.65
CA LYS A 198 7.82 6.49 46.96
C LYS A 198 7.92 7.92 47.51
N ARG A 199 6.83 8.70 47.53
CA ARG A 199 6.87 10.05 48.09
C ARG A 199 7.17 9.97 49.60
N PRO A 200 8.21 10.68 50.08
CA PRO A 200 8.55 10.70 51.49
C PRO A 200 7.45 11.37 52.31
N ASP A 201 7.42 11.05 53.60
CA ASP A 201 6.52 11.69 54.57
C ASP A 201 6.93 13.14 54.86
N GLN A 202 6.14 13.87 55.65
CA GLN A 202 6.46 15.21 56.15
C GLN A 202 7.84 15.26 56.84
N PHE A 203 8.24 14.15 57.48
CA PHE A 203 9.55 13.98 58.11
C PHE A 203 10.64 13.44 57.17
N GLY A 204 10.41 13.37 55.85
CA GLY A 204 11.37 12.85 54.87
C GLY A 204 11.53 11.32 54.84
N LYS A 205 10.90 10.59 55.76
CA LYS A 205 11.02 9.12 55.87
C LYS A 205 10.17 8.42 54.80
N ARG A 206 10.69 7.33 54.23
CA ARG A 206 9.96 6.49 53.27
C ARG A 206 8.90 5.65 53.97
N ARG A 207 7.73 5.51 53.35
CA ARG A 207 6.61 4.70 53.87
C ARG A 207 6.56 3.35 53.16
N LEU A 208 7.37 2.38 53.63
CA LEU A 208 7.47 1.04 53.03
C LEU A 208 6.12 0.32 52.89
N GLY A 209 5.16 0.56 53.79
CA GLY A 209 3.82 -0.01 53.68
C GLY A 209 3.08 0.39 52.39
N ARG A 210 3.29 1.62 51.90
CA ARG A 210 2.68 2.08 50.63
C ARG A 210 3.37 1.46 49.42
N GLU A 211 4.69 1.38 49.45
CA GLU A 211 5.48 0.77 48.38
C GLU A 211 5.22 -0.74 48.27
N SER A 212 5.15 -1.43 49.41
CA SER A 212 4.87 -2.87 49.46
C SER A 212 3.54 -3.24 48.80
N LYS A 213 2.47 -2.44 49.01
CA LYS A 213 1.16 -2.71 48.39
C LYS A 213 1.20 -2.69 46.86
N VAL A 214 1.85 -1.67 46.27
CA VAL A 214 1.96 -1.54 44.80
C VAL A 214 2.83 -2.66 44.22
N LEU A 215 3.89 -3.06 44.93
CA LEU A 215 4.74 -4.20 44.54
C LEU A 215 3.99 -5.53 44.60
N LEU A 216 3.18 -5.75 45.64
CA LEU A 216 2.34 -6.94 45.76
C LEU A 216 1.30 -7.02 44.64
N ASP A 217 0.66 -5.91 44.29
CA ASP A 217 -0.29 -5.86 43.17
C ASP A 217 0.39 -6.15 41.82
N LYS A 218 1.65 -5.72 41.64
CA LYS A 218 2.46 -6.07 40.47
C LYS A 218 2.80 -7.57 40.44
N VAL A 219 3.21 -8.16 41.56
CA VAL A 219 3.50 -9.60 41.65
C VAL A 219 2.25 -10.42 41.37
N LYS A 220 1.10 -10.05 41.93
CA LYS A 220 -0.19 -10.71 41.64
C LYS A 220 -0.53 -10.72 40.15
N ARG A 221 -0.25 -9.62 39.42
CA ARG A 221 -0.47 -9.55 37.97
C ARG A 221 0.48 -10.44 37.18
N LEU A 222 1.74 -10.56 37.60
CA LEU A 222 2.71 -11.45 36.96
C LEU A 222 2.33 -12.92 37.19
N VAL A 223 2.00 -13.28 38.42
CA VAL A 223 1.57 -14.65 38.78
C VAL A 223 0.24 -15.03 38.11
N ALA A 224 -0.65 -14.07 37.82
CA ALA A 224 -1.90 -14.33 37.09
C ALA A 224 -1.71 -14.41 35.56
N ALA A 225 -0.53 -14.07 35.04
CA ALA A 225 -0.19 -14.16 33.63
C ALA A 225 0.58 -15.43 33.28
N ASP A 226 1.13 -16.12 34.29
CA ASP A 226 1.70 -17.47 34.22
C ASP A 226 0.60 -18.53 34.44
#